data_AF-A0A1V4TB63-F1
#
_entry.id   AF-A0A1V4TB63-F1
#
_cell.length_a   1.000
_cell.length_b   1.000
_cell.length_c   1.000
_cell.angle_alpha   90.00
_cell.angle_beta   90.00
_cell.angle_gamma   90.00
#
_symmetry.space_group_name_H-M   'P 1'
#
loop_
_entity.id
_entity.type
_entity.pdbx_description
1 polymer ?
#
loop_
_entity_poly.entity_id
_entity_poly.type
_entity_poly.pdbx_seq_one_letter_code
_entity_poly.pdbx_strand_id
1 'polypeptide(L)'
;MKCEKCGHDNKLDSTYCEKCGNKLKGATSFGKSQRSKPKKGMSTGNIVLIAAIIILVVVLAVFVGYLLTAPGSTGTDSNSNSNTATNENPVSLSNGFPVSELPQLAEAVTYAGTDFNSIEYSGVNLDKNQCLYILSRGIVMVNNGETGNIPIGQYGDAEDPYGTVTSTTITKAEYLDMAQRTYNWMDNNGQSPNYIGIKVSGQPDLSPNTLLILYSKALTQYGSTGELPTSVTIA
;
A
#
# COMPACT_ATOMS: atom_id res chain seq x y z
N MET A 1 -35.54 -7.74 22.41
CA MET A 1 -35.77 -8.40 21.10
C MET A 1 -35.12 -9.78 21.06
N LYS A 2 -35.67 -10.73 20.30
CA LYS A 2 -35.15 -12.10 20.25
C LYS A 2 -34.07 -12.26 19.18
N CYS A 3 -32.97 -12.92 19.52
CA CYS A 3 -31.87 -13.15 18.58
C CYS A 3 -32.27 -14.20 17.53
N GLU A 4 -32.25 -13.81 16.26
CA GLU A 4 -32.55 -14.71 15.12
C GLU A 4 -31.59 -15.92 15.04
N LYS A 5 -30.39 -15.82 15.62
CA LYS A 5 -29.36 -16.87 15.54
C LYS A 5 -29.44 -17.91 16.67
N CYS A 6 -29.72 -17.48 17.90
CA CYS A 6 -29.65 -18.36 19.08
C CYS A 6 -30.92 -18.37 19.94
N GLY A 7 -31.94 -17.60 19.56
CA GLY A 7 -33.22 -17.53 20.25
C GLY A 7 -33.17 -16.83 21.62
N HIS A 8 -32.03 -16.28 22.03
CA HIS A 8 -31.93 -15.55 23.30
C HIS A 8 -32.71 -14.23 23.26
N ASP A 9 -33.42 -13.92 24.33
CA ASP A 9 -34.13 -12.65 24.49
C ASP A 9 -33.16 -11.58 25.02
N ASN A 10 -32.98 -10.51 24.24
CA ASN A 10 -32.10 -9.39 24.56
C ASN A 10 -32.93 -8.14 24.89
N LYS A 11 -32.29 -7.10 25.42
CA LYS A 11 -32.94 -5.78 25.56
C LYS A 11 -33.26 -5.19 24.18
N LEU A 12 -34.15 -4.20 24.12
CA LEU A 12 -34.59 -3.62 22.85
C LEU A 12 -33.52 -2.75 22.20
N ASP A 13 -32.67 -2.10 22.99
CA ASP A 13 -31.56 -1.22 22.57
C ASP A 13 -30.24 -1.96 22.31
N SER A 14 -30.18 -3.27 22.58
CA SER A 14 -29.00 -4.09 22.34
C SER A 14 -28.62 -4.11 20.85
N THR A 15 -27.41 -3.65 20.52
CA THR A 15 -26.87 -3.71 19.15
C THR A 15 -26.40 -5.12 18.78
N TYR A 16 -25.98 -5.90 19.78
CA TYR A 16 -25.48 -7.27 19.65
C TYR A 16 -26.14 -8.19 20.68
N CYS A 17 -26.24 -9.48 20.37
CA CYS A 17 -26.79 -10.47 21.27
C CYS A 17 -25.84 -10.76 22.44
N GLU A 18 -26.32 -10.62 23.66
CA GLU A 18 -25.54 -10.80 24.90
C GLU A 18 -25.02 -12.24 25.06
N LYS A 19 -25.71 -13.22 24.47
CA LYS A 19 -25.35 -14.64 24.58
C LYS A 19 -24.40 -15.14 23.49
N CYS A 20 -24.55 -14.67 22.24
CA CYS A 20 -23.82 -15.26 21.09
C CYS A 20 -23.13 -14.23 20.18
N GLY A 21 -23.15 -12.95 20.56
CA GLY A 21 -22.47 -11.86 19.82
C GLY A 21 -23.08 -11.50 18.46
N ASN A 22 -24.15 -12.17 18.02
CA ASN A 22 -24.75 -11.89 16.72
C ASN A 22 -25.40 -10.50 16.71
N LYS A 23 -25.20 -9.73 15.64
CA LYS A 23 -25.82 -8.41 15.47
C LYS A 23 -27.34 -8.54 15.43
N LEU A 24 -28.02 -7.73 16.24
CA LEU A 24 -29.47 -7.74 16.34
C LEU A 24 -30.06 -6.69 15.41
N LYS A 25 -31.09 -7.07 14.64
CA LYS A 25 -31.77 -6.15 13.72
C LYS A 25 -32.86 -5.36 14.46
N GLY A 26 -32.47 -4.24 15.08
CA GLY A 26 -33.38 -3.15 15.38
C GLY A 26 -33.47 -2.69 16.83
N ALA A 27 -32.95 -1.48 17.07
CA ALA A 27 -33.75 -0.42 17.66
C ALA A 27 -33.56 0.86 16.83
N THR A 28 -34.65 1.30 16.22
CA THR A 28 -34.81 2.66 15.70
C THR A 28 -34.62 3.65 16.84
N SER A 29 -33.56 4.44 16.77
CA SER A 29 -33.34 5.60 17.63
C SER A 29 -34.45 6.63 17.33
N PHE A 30 -35.39 6.79 18.26
CA PHE A 30 -36.30 7.93 18.27
C PHE A 30 -35.51 9.18 18.67
N GLY A 31 -35.39 10.14 17.76
CA GLY A 31 -34.98 11.50 18.09
C GLY A 31 -33.76 12.07 17.36
N LYS A 32 -33.77 12.12 16.02
CA LYS A 32 -33.19 13.25 15.27
C LYS A 32 -33.81 13.34 13.88
N SER A 33 -34.47 14.47 13.61
CA SER A 33 -35.16 14.73 12.35
C SER A 33 -34.21 14.56 11.16
N GLN A 34 -34.65 13.80 10.16
CA GLN A 34 -33.99 13.72 8.87
C GLN A 34 -33.99 15.10 8.22
N ARG A 35 -32.82 15.73 8.15
CA ARG A 35 -32.54 16.67 7.06
C ARG A 35 -31.96 15.84 5.93
N SER A 36 -32.77 15.60 4.91
CA SER A 36 -32.36 15.01 3.65
C SER A 36 -31.11 15.74 3.14
N LYS A 37 -29.95 15.09 3.13
CA LYS A 37 -28.80 15.59 2.36
C LYS A 37 -29.14 15.39 0.88
N PRO A 38 -29.06 16.44 0.06
CA PRO A 38 -29.34 16.33 -1.36
C PRO A 38 -28.29 15.42 -2.00
N LYS A 39 -28.72 14.63 -2.98
CA LYS A 39 -27.82 13.94 -3.91
C LYS A 39 -26.86 15.00 -4.47
N LYS A 40 -25.58 14.90 -4.13
CA LYS A 40 -24.54 15.73 -4.74
C LYS A 40 -24.40 15.27 -6.19
N GLY A 41 -25.11 15.97 -7.08
CA GLY A 41 -24.87 15.90 -8.51
C GLY A 41 -23.40 16.18 -8.76
N MET A 42 -22.80 15.35 -9.61
CA MET A 42 -21.46 15.58 -10.14
C MET A 42 -21.48 16.92 -10.87
N SER A 43 -20.73 17.89 -10.34
CA SER A 43 -20.59 19.20 -10.96
C SER A 43 -19.92 19.02 -12.32
N THR A 44 -20.63 19.44 -13.37
CA THR A 44 -20.25 19.38 -14.79
C THR A 44 -18.83 19.92 -15.06
N GLY A 45 -18.27 20.75 -14.17
CA GLY A 45 -16.90 21.25 -14.29
C GLY A 45 -15.81 20.18 -14.18
N ASN A 46 -15.97 19.17 -13.32
CA ASN A 46 -14.94 18.14 -13.13
C ASN A 46 -14.95 17.09 -14.24
N ILE A 47 -16.10 16.83 -14.85
CA ILE A 47 -16.21 15.94 -16.02
C ILE A 47 -15.59 16.61 -17.25
N VAL A 48 -15.82 17.92 -17.44
CA VAL A 48 -15.19 18.69 -18.53
C VAL A 48 -13.68 18.77 -18.34
N LEU A 49 -13.18 18.91 -17.11
CA LEU A 49 -11.74 18.92 -16.82
C LEU A 49 -11.08 17.56 -17.09
N ILE A 50 -11.72 16.46 -16.69
CA ILE A 50 -11.22 15.10 -16.93
C ILE A 50 -11.26 14.77 -18.43
N ALA A 51 -12.33 15.16 -19.15
CA ALA A 51 -12.42 14.97 -20.60
C ALA A 51 -11.39 15.82 -21.37
N ALA A 52 -11.14 17.06 -20.93
CA ALA A 52 -10.13 17.93 -21.54
C ALA A 52 -8.70 17.39 -21.35
N ILE A 53 -8.38 16.80 -20.19
CA ILE A 53 -7.07 16.18 -19.93
C ILE A 53 -6.87 14.95 -20.82
N ILE A 54 -7.88 14.10 -20.97
CA ILE A 54 -7.78 12.91 -21.84
C ILE A 54 -7.60 13.32 -23.30
N ILE A 55 -8.30 14.36 -23.77
CA ILE A 55 -8.12 14.88 -25.15
C ILE A 55 -6.72 15.47 -25.34
N LEU A 56 -6.18 16.20 -24.35
CA LEU A 56 -4.82 16.76 -24.41
C LEU A 56 -3.74 15.68 -24.53
N VAL A 57 -3.88 14.58 -23.78
CA VAL A 57 -2.93 13.47 -23.82
C VAL A 57 -3.00 12.72 -25.15
N VAL A 58 -4.20 12.56 -25.74
CA VAL A 58 -4.37 11.92 -27.06
C VAL A 58 -3.83 12.82 -28.18
N VAL A 59 -3.99 14.14 -28.11
CA VAL A 59 -3.42 15.08 -29.10
C VAL A 59 -1.89 15.13 -29.03
N LEU A 60 -1.30 15.07 -27.83
CA LEU A 60 0.16 15.02 -27.65
C LEU A 60 0.76 13.69 -28.13
N ALA A 61 0.05 12.57 -27.98
CA ALA A 61 0.49 11.28 -28.51
C ALA A 61 0.46 11.23 -30.04
N VAL A 62 -0.42 11.99 -30.70
CA VAL A 62 -0.51 12.04 -32.17
C VAL A 62 0.54 12.99 -32.78
N PHE A 63 1.03 14.00 -32.04
CA PHE A 63 2.02 14.95 -32.55
C PHE A 63 3.48 14.41 -32.56
N VAL A 64 3.79 13.39 -31.77
CA VAL A 64 5.12 12.74 -31.77
C VAL A 64 5.29 11.74 -32.91
N GLY A 65 4.20 11.26 -33.52
CA GLY A 65 4.22 10.22 -34.55
C GLY A 65 4.35 10.69 -36.00
N TYR A 66 4.35 12.01 -36.26
CA TYR A 66 4.35 12.57 -37.63
C TYR A 66 5.55 13.48 -37.90
N LEU A 67 6.76 13.05 -37.56
CA LEU A 67 7.95 13.60 -38.22
C LEU A 67 9.11 12.61 -38.17
N LEU A 68 9.23 11.80 -39.23
CA LEU A 68 10.46 11.52 -39.99
C LEU A 68 10.31 10.19 -40.74
N THR A 69 10.05 10.30 -42.04
CA THR A 69 10.29 9.22 -43.01
C THR A 69 11.29 9.69 -44.07
N ALA A 70 12.38 8.92 -44.18
CA ALA A 70 13.27 8.71 -45.34
C ALA A 70 14.42 9.73 -45.62
N PRO A 71 15.42 9.40 -46.47
CA PRO A 71 16.64 8.63 -46.13
C PRO A 71 17.98 9.25 -46.65
N GLY A 72 19.11 8.65 -46.24
CA GLY A 72 20.49 8.91 -46.77
C GLY A 72 21.42 9.51 -45.71
N SER A 73 22.72 9.24 -45.61
CA SER A 73 23.69 8.38 -46.29
C SER A 73 24.96 8.33 -45.40
N THR A 74 25.77 7.29 -45.57
CA THR A 74 27.05 6.96 -44.93
C THR A 74 28.11 8.08 -44.79
N GLY A 75 28.90 8.06 -43.70
CA GLY A 75 30.18 8.77 -43.59
C GLY A 75 30.76 8.97 -42.18
N THR A 76 31.40 7.92 -41.64
CA THR A 76 32.73 7.86 -40.99
C THR A 76 33.29 8.98 -40.06
N ASP A 77 33.73 8.50 -38.88
CA ASP A 77 34.86 8.88 -38.00
C ASP A 77 34.75 9.88 -36.82
N SER A 78 35.17 9.30 -35.68
CA SER A 78 35.96 9.85 -34.56
C SER A 78 35.28 10.64 -33.42
N ASN A 79 35.30 9.96 -32.28
CA ASN A 79 35.71 10.46 -30.96
C ASN A 79 34.94 11.65 -30.38
N SER A 80 33.97 11.34 -29.51
CA SER A 80 33.59 12.22 -28.43
C SER A 80 33.37 11.39 -27.18
N ASN A 81 34.44 11.35 -26.38
CA ASN A 81 34.36 11.08 -24.95
C ASN A 81 33.32 12.03 -24.35
N SER A 82 32.12 11.49 -24.13
CA SER A 82 31.05 12.15 -23.40
C SER A 82 30.83 11.34 -22.14
N ASN A 83 31.76 11.51 -21.19
CA ASN A 83 31.45 11.27 -19.80
C ASN A 83 30.30 12.21 -19.42
N THR A 84 29.09 11.68 -19.49
CA THR A 84 27.98 12.14 -18.67
C THR A 84 27.16 10.91 -18.31
N ALA A 85 27.79 10.01 -17.56
CA ALA A 85 27.04 9.22 -16.59
C ALA A 85 26.52 10.23 -15.57
N THR A 86 25.31 10.75 -15.78
CA THR A 86 24.54 11.24 -14.65
C THR A 86 24.39 10.04 -13.72
N ASN A 87 25.12 10.04 -12.61
CA ASN A 87 24.80 9.23 -11.44
C ASN A 87 23.43 9.72 -10.93
N GLU A 88 22.36 9.44 -11.69
CA GLU A 88 21.01 9.52 -11.19
C GLU A 88 20.91 8.36 -10.21
N ASN A 89 21.03 8.71 -8.94
CA ASN A 89 20.79 7.81 -7.85
C ASN A 89 19.41 7.13 -8.08
N PRO A 90 19.33 5.79 -8.08
CA PRO A 90 18.14 5.07 -8.53
C PRO A 90 16.89 5.36 -7.68
N VAL A 91 17.09 5.92 -6.47
CA VAL A 91 16.04 6.32 -5.53
C VAL A 91 16.01 7.84 -5.40
N SER A 92 14.84 8.45 -5.57
CA SER A 92 14.66 9.86 -5.26
C SER A 92 13.21 10.14 -4.88
N LEU A 93 12.95 11.24 -4.19
CA LEU A 93 11.58 11.64 -3.86
C LEU A 93 10.72 11.89 -5.11
N SER A 94 11.33 12.34 -6.21
CA SER A 94 10.62 12.59 -7.47
C SER A 94 10.37 11.31 -8.28
N ASN A 95 11.32 10.38 -8.29
CA ASN A 95 11.26 9.19 -9.13
C ASN A 95 10.69 7.97 -8.38
N GLY A 96 10.64 8.02 -7.05
CA GLY A 96 10.20 6.92 -6.20
C GLY A 96 11.29 5.91 -5.87
N PHE A 97 10.88 4.81 -5.27
CA PHE A 97 11.68 3.68 -4.84
C PHE A 97 11.53 2.52 -5.83
N PRO A 98 12.56 2.08 -6.55
CA PRO A 98 12.45 1.01 -7.54
C PRO A 98 12.10 -0.34 -6.89
N VAL A 99 11.20 -1.10 -7.52
CA VAL A 99 10.84 -2.46 -7.07
C VAL A 99 12.07 -3.39 -7.00
N SER A 100 13.07 -3.18 -7.86
CA SER A 100 14.31 -3.96 -7.89
C SER A 100 15.16 -3.80 -6.62
N GLU A 101 14.97 -2.72 -5.86
CA GLU A 101 15.75 -2.39 -4.66
C GLU A 101 15.05 -2.85 -3.36
N LEU A 102 13.85 -3.44 -3.46
CA LEU A 102 13.06 -3.86 -2.30
C LEU A 102 13.78 -4.86 -1.39
N PRO A 103 14.50 -5.88 -1.91
CA PRO A 103 15.23 -6.81 -1.04
C PRO A 103 16.25 -6.13 -0.13
N GLN A 104 16.98 -5.14 -0.64
CA GLN A 104 18.02 -4.43 0.10
C GLN A 104 17.43 -3.50 1.15
N LEU A 105 16.33 -2.79 0.84
CA LEU A 105 15.60 -2.02 1.85
C LEU A 105 15.03 -2.94 2.93
N ALA A 106 14.50 -4.10 2.57
CA ALA A 106 13.98 -5.08 3.51
C ALA A 106 15.07 -5.62 4.45
N GLU A 107 16.28 -5.85 3.93
CA GLU A 107 17.44 -6.24 4.74
C GLU A 107 17.85 -5.11 5.69
N ALA A 108 17.90 -3.86 5.22
CA ALA A 108 18.20 -2.70 6.07
C ALA A 108 17.18 -2.52 7.20
N VAL A 109 15.88 -2.66 6.91
CA VAL A 109 14.80 -2.64 7.92
C VAL A 109 14.95 -3.80 8.90
N THR A 110 15.27 -4.99 8.42
CA THR A 110 15.48 -6.17 9.28
C THR A 110 16.66 -5.98 10.23
N TYR A 111 17.76 -5.39 9.75
CA TYR A 111 18.93 -5.08 10.56
C TYR A 111 18.65 -3.98 11.60
N ALA A 112 17.93 -2.93 11.22
CA ALA A 112 17.57 -1.82 12.10
C ALA A 112 16.53 -2.20 13.17
N GLY A 113 15.76 -3.27 12.96
CA GLY A 113 14.66 -3.66 13.84
C GLY A 113 13.49 -2.68 13.78
N THR A 114 12.78 -2.48 14.89
CA THR A 114 11.61 -1.58 14.95
C THR A 114 11.87 -0.27 15.68
N ASP A 115 13.09 -0.02 16.16
CA ASP A 115 13.41 1.12 17.04
C ASP A 115 14.06 2.29 16.27
N PHE A 116 14.13 2.20 14.94
CA PHE A 116 14.67 3.27 14.11
C PHE A 116 13.65 4.39 13.86
N ASN A 117 14.17 5.60 13.63
CA ASN A 117 13.40 6.75 13.16
C ASN A 117 13.44 6.84 11.62
N SER A 118 14.62 6.67 11.04
CA SER A 118 14.84 6.64 9.60
C SER A 118 15.97 5.68 9.20
N ILE A 119 15.94 5.25 7.95
CA ILE A 119 16.99 4.48 7.27
C ILE A 119 17.48 5.33 6.10
N GLU A 120 18.78 5.59 6.03
CA GLU A 120 19.38 6.17 4.84
C GLU A 120 19.59 5.06 3.81
N TYR A 121 18.92 5.15 2.67
CA TYR A 121 19.07 4.23 1.56
C TYR A 121 19.37 5.02 0.29
N SER A 122 20.56 4.78 -0.28
CA SER A 122 21.01 5.46 -1.50
C SER A 122 20.77 6.96 -1.40
N GLY A 123 21.31 7.65 -0.39
CA GLY A 123 21.18 9.11 -0.23
C GLY A 123 19.76 9.66 0.07
N VAL A 124 18.75 8.81 0.25
CA VAL A 124 17.40 9.20 0.69
C VAL A 124 17.16 8.68 2.10
N ASN A 125 16.70 9.55 3.00
CA ASN A 125 16.25 9.14 4.33
C ASN A 125 14.78 8.72 4.27
N LEU A 126 14.53 7.45 4.58
CA LEU A 126 13.20 6.84 4.64
C LEU A 126 12.78 6.65 6.09
N ASP A 127 11.70 7.27 6.52
CA ASP A 127 11.12 7.02 7.83
C ASP A 127 10.41 5.65 7.90
N LYS A 128 9.98 5.27 9.10
CA LYS A 128 9.33 3.98 9.35
C LYS A 128 8.02 3.80 8.58
N ASN A 129 7.21 4.85 8.45
CA ASN A 129 5.94 4.78 7.74
C ASN A 129 6.18 4.69 6.22
N GLN A 130 7.19 5.37 5.71
CA GLN A 130 7.64 5.21 4.32
C GLN A 130 8.12 3.80 4.05
N CYS A 131 8.92 3.21 4.93
CA CYS A 131 9.32 1.81 4.82
C CYS A 131 8.11 0.87 4.85
N LEU A 132 7.15 1.07 5.76
CA LEU A 132 5.93 0.27 5.82
C LEU A 132 5.14 0.33 4.50
N TYR A 133 4.99 1.52 3.94
CA TYR A 133 4.31 1.72 2.66
C TYR A 133 5.06 1.04 1.50
N ILE A 134 6.36 1.30 1.37
CA ILE A 134 7.19 0.79 0.27
C ILE A 134 7.22 -0.74 0.29
N LEU A 135 7.45 -1.36 1.45
CA LEU A 135 7.52 -2.81 1.56
C LEU A 135 6.15 -3.47 1.32
N SER A 136 5.05 -2.88 1.83
CA SER A 136 3.71 -3.44 1.61
C SER A 136 3.25 -3.32 0.15
N ARG A 137 3.41 -2.16 -0.49
CA ARG A 137 3.12 -2.00 -1.92
C ARG A 137 4.05 -2.86 -2.78
N GLY A 138 5.32 -2.94 -2.41
CA GLY A 138 6.33 -3.74 -3.09
C GLY A 138 6.02 -5.23 -3.13
N ILE A 139 5.52 -5.82 -2.03
CA ILE A 139 5.08 -7.22 -2.01
C ILE A 139 4.00 -7.51 -3.07
N VAL A 140 3.03 -6.59 -3.23
CA VAL A 140 1.95 -6.77 -4.22
C VAL A 140 2.48 -6.62 -5.64
N MET A 141 3.33 -5.63 -5.90
CA MET A 141 3.98 -5.46 -7.20
C MET A 141 4.83 -6.68 -7.59
N VAL A 142 5.66 -7.18 -6.68
CA VAL A 142 6.47 -8.39 -6.89
C VAL A 142 5.59 -9.60 -7.20
N ASN A 143 4.51 -9.80 -6.43
CA ASN A 143 3.59 -10.91 -6.69
C ASN A 143 2.92 -10.85 -8.07
N ASN A 144 2.64 -9.64 -8.55
CA ASN A 144 2.03 -9.41 -9.86
C ASN A 144 3.05 -9.42 -11.02
N GLY A 145 4.35 -9.55 -10.73
CA GLY A 145 5.41 -9.42 -11.75
C GLY A 145 5.56 -7.99 -12.28
N GLU A 146 5.11 -6.99 -11.52
CA GLU A 146 5.20 -5.58 -11.89
C GLU A 146 6.61 -5.04 -11.62
N THR A 147 7.07 -4.16 -12.51
CA THR A 147 8.35 -3.44 -12.37
C THR A 147 8.08 -1.93 -12.24
N GLY A 148 9.14 -1.13 -12.12
CA GLY A 148 9.05 0.31 -11.99
C GLY A 148 9.23 0.78 -10.55
N ASN A 149 8.66 1.95 -10.25
CA ASN A 149 8.97 2.67 -9.01
C ASN A 149 7.72 2.86 -8.14
N ILE A 150 7.89 2.70 -6.84
CA ILE A 150 6.92 2.94 -5.79
C ILE A 150 7.06 4.40 -5.33
N PRO A 151 6.00 5.22 -5.32
CA PRO A 151 6.09 6.58 -4.81
C PRO A 151 6.58 6.63 -3.37
N ILE A 152 7.47 7.57 -3.07
CA ILE A 152 7.92 7.85 -1.69
C ILE A 152 7.00 8.94 -1.13
N GLY A 153 5.90 8.51 -0.52
CA GLY A 153 4.91 9.40 0.10
C GLY A 153 5.34 9.96 1.45
N GLN A 154 4.48 10.79 2.04
CA GLN A 154 4.55 11.22 3.43
C GLN A 154 3.34 10.63 4.17
N TYR A 155 3.58 9.92 5.26
CA TYR A 155 2.54 9.23 6.01
C TYR A 155 2.67 9.52 7.50
N GLY A 156 1.58 9.95 8.12
CA GLY A 156 1.50 10.11 9.57
C GLY A 156 1.60 8.78 10.32
N ASP A 157 1.89 8.87 11.60
CA ASP A 157 1.87 7.73 12.50
C ASP A 157 0.46 7.17 12.68
N ALA A 158 0.38 5.93 13.15
CA ALA A 158 -0.88 5.36 13.60
C ALA A 158 -1.40 6.13 14.82
N GLU A 159 -2.70 6.40 14.86
CA GLU A 159 -3.34 7.17 15.94
C GLU A 159 -3.40 6.36 17.24
N ASP A 160 -3.82 5.09 17.14
CA ASP A 160 -3.95 4.16 18.28
C ASP A 160 -3.42 2.78 17.89
N PRO A 161 -2.09 2.61 17.73
CA PRO A 161 -1.50 1.37 17.25
C PRO A 161 -1.76 0.24 18.25
N TYR A 162 -2.23 -0.91 17.76
CA TYR A 162 -2.38 -2.11 18.58
C TYR A 162 -2.17 -3.38 17.75
N GLY A 163 -2.04 -4.49 18.46
CA GLY A 163 -1.82 -5.80 17.89
C GLY A 163 -0.77 -6.54 18.69
N THR A 164 -0.78 -7.86 18.64
CA THR A 164 0.14 -8.68 19.41
C THR A 164 1.08 -9.44 18.48
N VAL A 165 2.34 -9.53 18.89
CA VAL A 165 3.27 -10.47 18.30
C VAL A 165 3.06 -11.81 18.99
N THR A 166 2.15 -12.62 18.45
CA THR A 166 2.11 -14.05 18.79
C THR A 166 2.94 -14.78 17.76
N SER A 167 3.83 -15.69 18.20
CA SER A 167 4.54 -16.58 17.28
C SER A 167 3.53 -17.29 16.38
N THR A 168 3.54 -16.95 15.10
CA THR A 168 2.57 -17.44 14.12
C THR A 168 3.20 -17.51 12.74
N THR A 169 2.71 -18.46 11.95
CA THR A 169 3.12 -18.62 10.56
C THR A 169 2.03 -18.02 9.68
N ILE A 170 2.37 -16.94 8.99
CA ILE A 170 1.49 -16.24 8.06
C ILE A 170 1.72 -16.79 6.66
N THR A 171 0.69 -17.33 6.03
CA THR A 171 0.78 -17.85 4.66
C THR A 171 0.94 -16.74 3.63
N LYS A 172 1.40 -17.10 2.41
CA LYS A 172 1.49 -16.18 1.28
C LYS A 172 0.20 -15.44 0.97
N ALA A 173 -0.92 -16.15 0.94
CA ALA A 173 -2.22 -15.53 0.70
C ALA A 173 -2.56 -14.49 1.78
N GLU A 174 -2.25 -14.77 3.04
CA GLU A 174 -2.53 -13.85 4.15
C GLU A 174 -1.65 -12.62 4.11
N TYR A 175 -0.32 -12.76 4.01
CA TYR A 175 0.54 -11.57 4.00
C TYR A 175 0.35 -10.73 2.74
N LEU A 176 -0.06 -11.31 1.61
CA LEU A 176 -0.44 -10.57 0.40
C LEU A 176 -1.69 -9.73 0.63
N ASP A 177 -2.75 -10.33 1.18
CA ASP A 177 -3.98 -9.60 1.54
C ASP A 177 -3.71 -8.49 2.55
N MET A 178 -2.85 -8.76 3.53
CA MET A 178 -2.44 -7.77 4.54
C MET A 178 -1.67 -6.63 3.88
N ALA A 179 -0.66 -6.93 3.06
CA ALA A 179 0.14 -5.93 2.34
C ALA A 179 -0.75 -5.02 1.48
N GLN A 180 -1.67 -5.62 0.74
CA GLN A 180 -2.67 -4.91 -0.07
C GLN A 180 -3.54 -3.96 0.76
N ARG A 181 -4.01 -4.39 1.93
CA ARG A 181 -4.81 -3.54 2.83
C ARG A 181 -3.99 -2.45 3.48
N THR A 182 -2.74 -2.72 3.85
CA THR A 182 -1.83 -1.74 4.46
C THR A 182 -1.60 -0.56 3.52
N TYR A 183 -1.10 -0.78 2.30
CA TYR A 183 -0.79 0.34 1.42
C TYR A 183 -2.05 1.06 0.95
N ASN A 184 -3.17 0.35 0.71
CA ASN A 184 -4.45 0.98 0.39
C ASN A 184 -4.95 1.87 1.54
N TRP A 185 -4.78 1.45 2.80
CA TRP A 185 -5.14 2.29 3.94
C TRP A 185 -4.31 3.57 3.93
N MET A 186 -3.00 3.44 3.75
CA MET A 186 -2.08 4.57 3.75
C MET A 186 -2.37 5.54 2.59
N ASP A 187 -2.66 5.04 1.39
CA ASP A 187 -3.08 5.86 0.24
C ASP A 187 -4.38 6.64 0.50
N ASN A 188 -5.34 6.04 1.22
CA ASN A 188 -6.63 6.66 1.48
C ASN A 188 -6.64 7.61 2.68
N ASN A 189 -5.78 7.38 3.67
CA ASN A 189 -5.82 8.08 4.95
C ASN A 189 -4.59 8.96 5.21
N GLY A 190 -3.52 8.83 4.42
CA GLY A 190 -2.29 9.59 4.60
C GLY A 190 -1.53 9.26 5.89
N GLN A 191 -1.82 8.12 6.53
CA GLN A 191 -1.17 7.67 7.76
C GLN A 191 -1.15 6.14 7.86
N SER A 192 -0.26 5.61 8.70
CA SER A 192 -0.19 4.18 9.02
C SER A 192 -1.49 3.67 9.65
N PRO A 193 -1.90 2.42 9.36
CA PRO A 193 -3.06 1.82 10.02
C PRO A 193 -2.79 1.59 11.50
N ASN A 194 -3.81 1.59 12.35
CA ASN A 194 -3.66 1.20 13.75
C ASN A 194 -3.27 -0.28 13.90
N TYR A 195 -3.75 -1.11 12.99
CA TYR A 195 -3.52 -2.54 12.93
C TYR A 195 -4.05 -3.11 11.60
N ILE A 196 -3.64 -4.34 11.28
CA ILE A 196 -4.22 -5.11 10.18
C ILE A 196 -4.50 -6.52 10.70
N GLY A 197 -5.79 -6.89 10.70
CA GLY A 197 -6.23 -8.21 11.15
C GLY A 197 -5.95 -9.31 10.14
N ILE A 198 -5.71 -10.52 10.63
CA ILE A 198 -5.66 -11.75 9.82
C ILE A 198 -7.10 -12.20 9.58
N LYS A 199 -7.48 -12.53 8.33
CA LYS A 199 -8.86 -12.92 7.97
C LYS A 199 -9.24 -14.34 8.42
N VAL A 200 -8.54 -14.89 9.41
CA VAL A 200 -8.81 -16.18 10.04
C VAL A 200 -9.36 -15.92 11.44
N SER A 201 -10.53 -16.50 11.73
CA SER A 201 -11.21 -16.31 13.01
C SER A 201 -10.32 -16.73 14.18
N GLY A 202 -10.18 -15.86 15.18
CA GLY A 202 -9.40 -16.13 16.40
C GLY A 202 -7.91 -15.83 16.30
N GLN A 203 -7.41 -15.37 15.15
CA GLN A 203 -6.05 -14.83 15.03
C GLN A 203 -5.99 -13.37 15.50
N PRO A 204 -4.90 -12.94 16.15
CA PRO A 204 -4.76 -11.57 16.61
C PRO A 204 -4.54 -10.60 15.45
N ASP A 205 -4.83 -9.33 15.72
CA ASP A 205 -4.47 -8.21 14.86
C ASP A 205 -2.96 -7.94 14.92
N LEU A 206 -2.36 -7.49 13.81
CA LEU A 206 -0.94 -7.13 13.75
C LEU A 206 -0.76 -5.61 13.78
N SER A 207 0.12 -5.14 14.66
CA SER A 207 0.51 -3.73 14.78
C SER A 207 1.38 -3.28 13.59
N PRO A 208 1.53 -1.97 13.32
CA PRO A 208 2.41 -1.44 12.27
C PRO A 208 3.85 -1.99 12.34
N ASN A 209 4.41 -2.08 13.55
CA ASN A 209 5.75 -2.64 13.75
C ASN A 209 5.80 -4.12 13.39
N THR A 210 4.76 -4.87 13.74
CA THR A 210 4.67 -6.30 13.39
C THR A 210 4.49 -6.51 11.89
N LEU A 211 3.73 -5.63 11.22
CA LEU A 211 3.58 -5.61 9.76
C LEU A 211 4.91 -5.31 9.07
N LEU A 212 5.66 -4.34 9.59
CA LEU A 212 6.98 -3.99 9.07
C LEU A 212 7.93 -5.19 9.14
N ILE A 213 7.97 -5.91 10.26
CA ILE A 213 8.73 -7.16 10.43
C ILE A 213 8.27 -8.24 9.44
N LEU A 214 6.95 -8.43 9.30
CA LEU A 214 6.38 -9.43 8.40
C LEU A 214 6.81 -9.17 6.95
N TYR A 215 6.67 -7.93 6.50
CA TYR A 215 6.97 -7.55 5.11
C TYR A 215 8.48 -7.53 4.83
N SER A 216 9.30 -7.08 5.79
CA SER A 216 10.76 -7.13 5.64
C SER A 216 11.23 -8.58 5.49
N LYS A 217 10.78 -9.49 6.35
CA LYS A 217 11.11 -10.92 6.25
C LYS A 217 10.68 -11.54 4.92
N ALA A 218 9.49 -11.20 4.42
CA ALA A 218 9.00 -11.70 3.13
C ALA A 218 9.91 -11.26 1.97
N LEU A 219 10.29 -9.98 1.94
CA LEU A 219 11.11 -9.40 0.88
C LEU A 219 12.61 -9.77 0.99
N THR A 220 13.14 -9.96 2.20
CA THR A 220 14.49 -10.51 2.40
C THR A 220 14.58 -11.94 1.86
N GLN A 221 13.56 -12.78 2.12
CA GLN A 221 13.51 -14.14 1.57
C GLN A 221 13.39 -14.10 0.04
N TYR A 222 12.50 -13.26 -0.51
CA TYR A 222 12.39 -13.05 -1.95
C TYR A 222 13.72 -12.66 -2.60
N GLY A 223 14.51 -11.78 -1.97
CA GLY A 223 15.85 -11.42 -2.43
C GLY A 223 16.82 -12.60 -2.54
N SER A 224 16.68 -13.59 -1.67
CA SER A 224 17.56 -14.77 -1.64
C SER A 224 17.12 -15.88 -2.60
N THR A 225 15.81 -16.01 -2.85
CA THR A 225 15.22 -17.14 -3.59
C THR A 225 14.74 -16.77 -4.98
N GLY A 226 14.48 -15.48 -5.25
CA GLY A 226 13.78 -15.01 -6.43
C GLY A 226 12.25 -15.24 -6.38
N GLU A 227 11.72 -15.78 -5.28
CA GLU A 227 10.29 -16.07 -5.12
C GLU A 227 9.78 -15.65 -3.74
N LEU A 228 8.61 -14.99 -3.70
CA LEU A 228 7.94 -14.69 -2.44
C LEU A 228 7.62 -15.98 -1.67
N PRO A 229 8.00 -16.08 -0.38
CA PRO A 229 7.95 -17.33 0.37
C PRO A 229 6.52 -17.82 0.58
N THR A 230 6.31 -19.13 0.63
CA THR A 230 4.98 -19.72 0.85
C THR A 230 4.37 -19.37 2.20
N SER A 231 5.21 -19.03 3.18
CA SER A 231 4.82 -18.49 4.48
C SER A 231 5.97 -17.74 5.16
N VAL A 232 5.64 -16.86 6.10
CA VAL A 232 6.60 -16.15 6.95
C VAL A 232 6.25 -16.37 8.41
N THR A 233 7.24 -16.77 9.21
CA THR A 233 7.09 -16.84 10.67
C THR A 233 7.54 -15.54 11.32
N ILE A 234 6.64 -14.95 12.09
CA ILE A 234 6.92 -13.81 12.97
C ILE A 234 6.92 -14.32 14.42
N ALA A 235 7.83 -13.80 15.23
CA ALA A 235 8.03 -14.19 16.63
C ALA A 235 8.49 -12.95 17.40
#